data_AF-A0A0P0P3B1-F1
#
_entry.id   AF-A0A0P0P3B1-F1
#
_cell.length_a   1.000
_cell.length_b   1.000
_cell.length_c   1.000
_cell.angle_alpha   90.00
_cell.angle_beta   90.00
_cell.angle_gamma   90.00
#
_symmetry.space_group_name_H-M   'P 1'
#
loop_
_entity.id
_entity.type
_entity.pdbx_description
1 polymer ?
#
loop_
_entity_poly.entity_id
_entity_poly.type
_entity_poly.pdbx_seq_one_letter_code
_entity_poly.pdbx_strand_id
1 'polypeptide(L)'
;MSTKPQVLLREVLPFFLGLAALLLTTLLVDALLHLIDAVWIGRYLGIPGVLLILASFGHSLRKRGILKSGDPVRLLHLHEGLAWTGSLLVLVHAGIHFNAVLAWLAVVAMLINIVSGLTGKYLLRRAQTRLKAARTELKAEGVSDPEVSARLHNDSLAVDVMRAWRKVHLPIALVFAILALAHVSAIFVLWGWK
;
A
#
# COMPACT_ATOMS: atom_id res chain seq x y z
N MET A 1 3.14 -31.89 -14.81
CA MET A 1 4.26 -31.02 -15.22
C MET A 1 3.79 -29.55 -15.22
N SER A 2 4.55 -28.67 -14.57
CA SER A 2 4.49 -27.19 -14.55
C SER A 2 3.13 -26.45 -14.39
N THR A 3 2.51 -26.51 -13.20
CA THR A 3 1.40 -25.61 -12.80
C THR A 3 1.86 -24.33 -12.08
N LYS A 4 3.18 -24.17 -11.86
CA LYS A 4 3.78 -23.02 -11.16
C LYS A 4 3.39 -21.64 -11.74
N PRO A 5 3.34 -21.41 -13.07
CA PRO A 5 3.00 -20.09 -13.60
C PRO A 5 1.54 -19.69 -13.36
N GLN A 6 0.60 -20.65 -13.37
CA GLN A 6 -0.83 -20.36 -13.14
C GLN A 6 -1.13 -19.97 -11.69
N VAL A 7 -0.46 -20.60 -10.72
CA VAL A 7 -0.60 -20.24 -9.30
C VAL A 7 0.01 -18.86 -9.03
N LEU A 8 1.17 -18.56 -9.63
CA LEU A 8 1.81 -17.25 -9.50
C LEU A 8 0.92 -16.14 -10.08
N LEU A 9 0.35 -16.37 -11.27
CA LEU A 9 -0.55 -15.41 -11.92
C LEU A 9 -1.80 -15.19 -11.06
N ARG A 10 -2.47 -16.25 -10.58
CA ARG A 10 -3.69 -16.13 -9.78
C ARG A 10 -3.48 -15.39 -8.45
N GLU A 11 -2.27 -15.48 -7.90
CA GLU A 11 -1.91 -14.85 -6.64
C GLU A 11 -1.47 -13.37 -6.82
N VAL A 12 -0.81 -13.02 -7.92
CA VAL A 12 -0.30 -11.65 -8.19
C VAL A 12 -1.30 -10.81 -9.00
N LEU A 13 -2.18 -11.44 -9.77
CA LEU A 13 -3.24 -10.77 -10.53
C LEU A 13 -4.10 -9.79 -9.69
N PRO A 14 -4.62 -10.14 -8.50
CA PRO A 14 -5.42 -9.19 -7.72
C PRO A 14 -4.63 -7.92 -7.31
N PHE A 15 -3.30 -8.01 -7.19
CA PHE A 15 -2.44 -6.85 -6.92
C PHE A 15 -2.41 -5.89 -8.13
N PHE A 16 -2.11 -6.42 -9.32
CA PHE A 16 -2.07 -5.62 -10.53
C PHE A 16 -3.46 -5.10 -10.91
N LEU A 17 -4.52 -5.88 -10.69
CA LEU A 17 -5.90 -5.44 -10.87
C LEU A 17 -6.24 -4.28 -9.94
N GLY A 18 -5.81 -4.32 -8.67
CA GLY A 18 -6.03 -3.20 -7.74
C GLY A 18 -5.33 -1.91 -8.19
N LEU A 19 -4.07 -2.01 -8.62
CA LEU A 19 -3.32 -0.86 -9.13
C LEU A 19 -3.92 -0.33 -10.44
N ALA A 20 -4.27 -1.22 -11.37
CA ALA A 20 -4.93 -0.87 -12.61
C ALA A 20 -6.30 -0.22 -12.35
N ALA A 21 -7.08 -0.76 -11.41
CA ALA A 21 -8.36 -0.18 -11.02
C ALA A 21 -8.19 1.23 -10.44
N LEU A 22 -7.17 1.46 -9.60
CA LEU A 22 -6.86 2.81 -9.11
C LEU A 22 -6.54 3.76 -10.25
N LEU A 23 -5.62 3.39 -11.15
CA LEU A 23 -5.23 4.24 -12.28
C LEU A 23 -6.40 4.50 -13.23
N LEU A 24 -7.15 3.47 -13.60
CA LEU A 24 -8.33 3.60 -14.46
C LEU A 24 -9.40 4.48 -13.80
N THR A 25 -9.66 4.29 -12.51
CA THR A 25 -10.64 5.11 -11.77
C THR A 25 -10.16 6.56 -11.71
N THR A 26 -8.88 6.81 -11.45
CA THR A 26 -8.30 8.17 -11.52
C THR A 26 -8.56 8.80 -12.88
N LEU A 27 -8.19 8.11 -13.97
CA LEU A 27 -8.34 8.62 -15.33
C LEU A 27 -9.81 8.87 -15.70
N LEU A 28 -10.71 7.98 -15.27
CA LEU A 28 -12.15 8.14 -15.51
C LEU A 28 -12.73 9.33 -14.75
N VAL A 29 -12.35 9.50 -13.48
CA VAL A 29 -12.80 10.64 -12.67
C VAL A 29 -12.23 11.94 -13.22
N ASP A 30 -10.95 11.98 -13.56
CA ASP A 30 -10.30 13.15 -14.15
C ASP A 30 -10.94 13.51 -15.50
N ALA A 31 -11.15 12.54 -16.38
CA ALA A 31 -11.83 12.75 -17.66
C ALA A 31 -13.26 13.26 -17.46
N LEU A 32 -14.02 12.70 -16.51
CA LEU A 32 -15.36 13.16 -16.19
C LEU A 32 -15.37 14.62 -15.72
N LEU A 33 -14.43 15.00 -14.84
CA LEU A 33 -14.30 16.38 -14.37
C LEU A 33 -13.99 17.35 -15.52
N HIS A 34 -13.17 16.94 -16.49
CA HIS A 34 -12.92 17.72 -17.70
C HIS A 34 -14.16 17.82 -18.61
N LEU A 35 -14.92 16.74 -18.77
CA LEU A 35 -16.12 16.72 -19.61
C LEU A 35 -17.23 17.65 -19.10
N ILE A 36 -17.31 17.85 -17.79
CA ILE A 36 -18.32 18.72 -17.16
C ILE A 36 -17.78 20.10 -16.76
N ASP A 37 -16.55 20.45 -17.19
CA ASP A 37 -15.86 21.71 -16.86
C ASP A 37 -15.73 21.99 -15.35
N ALA A 38 -15.62 20.92 -14.54
CA ALA A 38 -15.52 20.98 -13.08
C ALA A 38 -14.09 20.66 -12.56
N VAL A 39 -13.06 20.92 -13.36
CA VAL A 39 -11.64 20.62 -13.03
C VAL A 39 -11.19 21.34 -11.75
N TRP A 40 -11.84 22.46 -11.39
CA TRP A 40 -11.61 23.17 -10.13
C TRP A 40 -11.81 22.26 -8.90
N ILE A 41 -12.68 21.25 -8.98
CA ILE A 41 -12.87 20.27 -7.89
C ILE A 41 -11.56 19.51 -7.65
N GLY A 42 -10.87 19.08 -8.71
CA GLY A 42 -9.59 18.38 -8.64
C GLY A 42 -8.51 19.16 -7.87
N ARG A 43 -8.52 20.49 -7.95
CA ARG A 43 -7.66 21.37 -7.14
C ARG A 43 -7.86 21.16 -5.65
N TYR A 44 -9.11 21.03 -5.21
CA TYR A 44 -9.44 20.86 -3.80
C TYR A 44 -9.30 19.41 -3.33
N LEU A 45 -9.40 18.41 -4.22
CA LEU A 45 -9.28 16.98 -3.85
C LEU A 45 -7.93 16.62 -3.21
N GLY A 46 -6.88 17.40 -3.46
CA GLY A 46 -5.58 17.23 -2.79
C GLY A 46 -5.67 17.34 -1.27
N ILE A 47 -6.50 18.25 -0.74
CA ILE A 47 -6.67 18.48 0.71
C ILE A 47 -7.28 17.25 1.41
N PRO A 48 -8.50 16.77 1.07
CA PRO A 48 -9.05 15.56 1.69
C PRO A 48 -8.18 14.34 1.38
N GLY A 49 -7.54 14.27 0.21
CA GLY A 49 -6.60 13.20 -0.12
C GLY A 49 -5.43 13.10 0.87
N VAL A 50 -4.75 14.22 1.14
CA VAL A 50 -3.67 14.29 2.13
C VAL A 50 -4.19 13.98 3.54
N LEU A 51 -5.36 14.50 3.94
CA LEU A 51 -5.93 14.21 5.26
C LEU A 51 -6.20 12.72 5.46
N LEU A 52 -6.74 12.03 4.44
CA LEU A 52 -6.96 10.58 4.49
C LEU A 52 -5.64 9.80 4.57
N ILE A 53 -4.63 10.20 3.80
CA ILE A 53 -3.31 9.58 3.85
C ILE A 53 -2.67 9.77 5.23
N LEU A 54 -2.75 10.97 5.81
CA LEU A 54 -2.26 11.25 7.17
C LEU A 54 -3.00 10.41 8.21
N ALA A 55 -4.33 10.33 8.12
CA ALA A 55 -5.14 9.49 9.01
C ALA A 55 -4.75 8.00 8.91
N SER A 56 -4.35 7.53 7.72
CA SER A 56 -3.92 6.15 7.50
C SER A 56 -2.70 5.76 8.35
N PHE A 57 -1.85 6.71 8.77
CA PHE A 57 -0.67 6.43 9.61
C PHE A 57 -1.02 6.00 11.04
N GLY A 58 -2.29 6.11 11.47
CA GLY A 58 -2.75 5.61 12.77
C GLY A 58 -2.39 4.14 13.02
N HIS A 59 -2.47 3.28 11.98
CA HIS A 59 -2.03 1.88 12.10
C HIS A 59 -0.54 1.75 12.44
N SER A 60 0.30 2.55 11.79
CA SER A 60 1.74 2.59 12.02
C SER A 60 2.09 3.06 13.43
N LEU A 61 1.35 4.05 13.96
CA LEU A 61 1.51 4.53 15.34
C LEU A 61 1.15 3.46 16.37
N ARG A 62 0.05 2.71 16.14
CA ARG A 62 -0.32 1.57 16.98
C ARG A 62 0.74 0.48 16.99
N LYS A 63 1.26 0.10 15.81
CA LYS A 63 2.34 -0.89 15.70
C LYS A 63 3.66 -0.47 16.37
N ARG A 64 3.82 0.81 16.70
CA ARG A 64 4.96 1.36 17.46
C ARG A 64 4.68 1.48 18.97
N GLY A 65 3.51 1.03 19.43
CA GLY A 65 3.11 1.09 20.83
C GLY A 65 2.64 2.47 21.31
N ILE A 66 2.54 3.46 20.40
CA ILE A 66 2.08 4.82 20.72
C ILE A 66 0.57 4.81 21.02
N LEU A 67 -0.20 4.06 20.22
CA LEU A 67 -1.63 3.84 20.46
C LEU A 67 -1.86 2.47 21.11
N LYS A 68 -2.36 2.44 22.34
CA LYS A 68 -2.52 1.22 23.15
C LYS A 68 -3.80 0.43 22.85
N SER A 69 -4.82 1.02 22.21
CA SER A 69 -6.11 0.39 21.90
C SER A 69 -6.38 0.11 20.41
N GLY A 70 -7.23 -0.88 20.11
CA GLY A 70 -7.79 -1.18 18.77
C GLY A 70 -7.41 -2.54 18.17
N ASP A 71 -8.29 -3.19 17.42
CA ASP A 71 -7.95 -4.46 16.75
C ASP A 71 -6.89 -4.25 15.65
N PRO A 72 -5.71 -4.90 15.70
CA PRO A 72 -4.66 -4.74 14.69
C PRO A 72 -5.11 -5.04 13.26
N VAL A 73 -6.05 -5.97 13.07
CA VAL A 73 -6.57 -6.36 11.75
C VAL A 73 -7.49 -5.28 11.21
N ARG A 74 -8.46 -4.83 12.02
CA ARG A 74 -9.34 -3.70 11.65
C ARG A 74 -8.56 -2.43 11.33
N LEU A 75 -7.54 -2.10 12.12
CA LEU A 75 -6.68 -0.93 11.84
C LEU A 75 -5.89 -1.06 10.54
N LEU A 76 -5.47 -2.27 10.16
CA LEU A 76 -4.83 -2.50 8.87
C LEU A 76 -5.81 -2.28 7.72
N HIS A 77 -7.03 -2.81 7.81
CA HIS A 77 -8.06 -2.58 6.79
C HIS A 77 -8.45 -1.11 6.67
N LEU A 78 -8.54 -0.39 7.79
CA LEU A 78 -8.78 1.05 7.78
C LEU A 78 -7.61 1.80 7.13
N HIS A 79 -6.36 1.47 7.48
CA HIS A 79 -5.18 2.04 6.84
C HIS A 79 -5.22 1.84 5.32
N GLU A 80 -5.52 0.62 4.87
CA GLU A 80 -5.64 0.32 3.44
C GLU A 80 -6.75 1.15 2.79
N GLY A 81 -7.96 1.16 3.35
CA GLY A 81 -9.08 1.93 2.80
C GLY A 81 -8.79 3.43 2.73
N LEU A 82 -8.27 4.01 3.81
CA LEU A 82 -7.88 5.43 3.85
C LEU A 82 -6.75 5.74 2.87
N ALA A 83 -5.74 4.88 2.79
CA ALA A 83 -4.61 5.07 1.88
C ALA A 83 -5.05 4.96 0.41
N TRP A 84 -5.91 4.00 0.05
CA TRP A 84 -6.45 3.86 -1.30
C TRP A 84 -7.31 5.06 -1.70
N THR A 85 -8.28 5.42 -0.87
CA THR A 85 -9.15 6.58 -1.15
C THR A 85 -8.33 7.86 -1.20
N GLY A 86 -7.42 8.08 -0.25
CA GLY A 86 -6.54 9.24 -0.24
C GLY A 86 -5.64 9.30 -1.48
N SER A 87 -5.06 8.18 -1.90
CA SER A 87 -4.24 8.10 -3.11
C SER A 87 -5.04 8.38 -4.38
N LEU A 88 -6.30 7.90 -4.48
CA LEU A 88 -7.20 8.21 -5.59
C LEU A 88 -7.42 9.73 -5.69
N LEU A 89 -7.78 10.38 -4.58
CA LEU A 89 -8.02 11.83 -4.55
C LEU A 89 -6.77 12.62 -4.92
N VAL A 90 -5.59 12.22 -4.42
CA VAL A 90 -4.31 12.85 -4.75
C VAL A 90 -3.92 12.62 -6.20
N LEU A 91 -4.19 11.44 -6.77
CA LEU A 91 -3.89 11.16 -8.17
C LEU A 91 -4.79 11.98 -9.12
N VAL A 92 -6.08 12.14 -8.79
CA VAL A 92 -6.97 13.03 -9.56
C VAL A 92 -6.49 14.48 -9.43
N HIS A 93 -6.11 14.91 -8.23
CA HIS A 93 -5.49 16.21 -8.00
C HIS A 93 -4.20 16.40 -8.82
N ALA A 94 -3.35 15.38 -8.94
CA ALA A 94 -2.10 15.46 -9.70
C ALA A 94 -2.32 15.74 -11.20
N GLY A 95 -3.49 15.37 -11.74
CA GLY A 95 -3.90 15.67 -13.12
C GLY A 95 -3.87 17.16 -13.48
N ILE A 96 -3.84 18.06 -12.50
CA ILE A 96 -3.79 19.52 -12.76
C ILE A 96 -2.37 20.11 -12.71
N HIS A 97 -1.36 19.34 -12.27
CA HIS A 97 -0.01 19.84 -11.93
C HIS A 97 1.10 19.40 -12.90
N PHE A 98 0.85 19.47 -14.22
CA PHE A 98 1.75 18.94 -15.25
C PHE A 98 3.19 19.50 -15.22
N ASN A 99 3.40 20.76 -14.83
CA ASN A 99 4.72 21.42 -14.88
C ASN A 99 5.49 21.44 -13.54
N ALA A 100 4.96 20.83 -12.48
CA ALA A 100 5.57 20.89 -11.15
C ALA A 100 6.39 19.62 -10.85
N VAL A 101 7.71 19.71 -11.01
CA VAL A 101 8.63 18.57 -10.76
C VAL A 101 8.45 17.99 -9.36
N LEU A 102 8.32 18.84 -8.34
CA LEU A 102 8.13 18.39 -6.95
C LEU A 102 6.82 17.59 -6.76
N ALA A 103 5.75 17.99 -7.46
CA ALA A 103 4.48 17.26 -7.43
C ALA A 103 4.63 15.86 -8.06
N TRP A 104 5.29 15.78 -9.21
CA TRP A 104 5.58 14.50 -9.87
C TRP A 104 6.46 13.57 -9.03
N LEU A 105 7.48 14.11 -8.35
CA LEU A 105 8.30 13.33 -7.42
C LEU A 105 7.46 12.77 -6.27
N ALA A 106 6.55 13.56 -5.71
CA ALA A 106 5.64 13.09 -4.66
C ALA A 106 4.69 11.99 -5.17
N VAL A 107 4.15 12.11 -6.39
CA VAL A 107 3.31 11.09 -7.02
C VAL A 107 4.07 9.80 -7.25
N VAL A 108 5.27 9.86 -7.82
CA VAL A 108 6.11 8.66 -8.04
C VAL A 108 6.45 8.00 -6.70
N ALA A 109 6.85 8.77 -5.69
CA ALA A 109 7.11 8.25 -4.36
C ALA A 109 5.87 7.59 -3.73
N MET A 110 4.68 8.18 -3.93
CA MET A 110 3.41 7.60 -3.49
C MET A 110 3.13 6.26 -4.16
N LEU A 111 3.30 6.17 -5.49
CA LEU A 111 3.10 4.92 -6.23
C LEU A 111 4.07 3.83 -5.80
N ILE A 112 5.35 4.17 -5.62
CA ILE A 112 6.36 3.24 -5.08
C ILE A 112 5.98 2.80 -3.66
N ASN A 113 5.48 3.72 -2.83
CA ASN A 113 5.04 3.41 -1.48
C ASN A 113 3.86 2.43 -1.46
N ILE A 114 2.84 2.65 -2.31
CA ILE A 114 1.70 1.75 -2.49
C ILE A 114 2.19 0.36 -2.90
N VAL A 115 2.98 0.28 -3.98
CA VAL A 115 3.54 -1.00 -4.50
C VAL A 115 4.34 -1.73 -3.43
N SER A 116 5.18 -1.01 -2.68
CA SER A 116 5.98 -1.58 -1.58
C SER A 116 5.12 -2.15 -0.45
N GLY A 117 4.08 -1.43 -0.03
CA GLY A 117 3.16 -1.85 1.03
C GLY A 117 2.40 -3.11 0.65
N LEU A 118 1.86 -3.15 -0.58
CA LEU A 118 1.15 -4.31 -1.10
C LEU A 118 2.07 -5.51 -1.31
N THR A 119 3.32 -5.29 -1.78
CA THR A 119 4.33 -6.34 -1.90
C THR A 119 4.57 -7.04 -0.56
N GLY A 120 4.73 -6.26 0.52
CA GLY A 120 4.88 -6.81 1.87
C GLY A 120 3.70 -7.66 2.32
N LYS A 121 2.47 -7.16 2.13
CA LYS A 121 1.23 -7.89 2.44
C LYS A 121 1.15 -9.20 1.68
N TYR A 122 1.46 -9.15 0.38
CA TYR A 122 1.39 -10.31 -0.51
C TYR A 122 2.42 -11.38 -0.13
N LEU A 123 3.70 -11.01 -0.02
CA LEU A 123 4.78 -11.93 0.31
C LEU A 123 4.54 -12.62 1.66
N LEU A 124 4.12 -11.85 2.67
CA LEU A 124 3.83 -12.40 4.00
C LEU A 124 2.65 -13.39 3.96
N ARG A 125 1.52 -13.01 3.32
CA ARG A 125 0.35 -13.88 3.21
C ARG A 125 0.70 -15.19 2.51
N ARG A 126 1.44 -15.10 1.39
CA ARG A 126 1.87 -16.26 0.62
C ARG A 126 2.77 -17.19 1.44
N ALA A 127 3.76 -16.64 2.13
CA ALA A 127 4.68 -17.41 2.96
C ALA A 127 3.93 -18.11 4.11
N GLN A 128 2.98 -17.42 4.76
CA GLN A 128 2.13 -18.01 5.80
C GLN A 128 1.23 -19.12 5.27
N THR A 129 0.58 -18.92 4.11
CA THR A 129 -0.28 -19.94 3.50
C THR A 129 0.53 -21.19 3.12
N ARG A 130 1.72 -21.02 2.56
CA ARG A 130 2.62 -22.14 2.22
C ARG A 130 3.09 -22.91 3.45
N LEU A 131 3.56 -22.21 4.48
CA LEU A 131 3.98 -22.83 5.74
C LEU A 131 2.82 -23.61 6.39
N LYS A 132 1.61 -23.05 6.37
CA LYS A 132 0.42 -23.72 6.90
C LYS A 132 0.07 -24.98 6.11
N ALA A 133 0.10 -24.90 4.76
CA ALA A 133 -0.18 -26.05 3.89
C ALA A 133 0.84 -27.17 4.11
N ALA A 134 2.14 -26.85 4.12
CA ALA A 134 3.21 -27.82 4.36
C ALA A 134 3.09 -28.49 5.74
N ARG A 135 2.72 -27.72 6.78
CA ARG A 135 2.45 -28.27 8.11
C ARG A 135 1.26 -29.23 8.11
N THR A 136 0.19 -28.92 7.40
CA THR A 136 -0.99 -29.79 7.30
C THR A 136 -0.67 -31.08 6.55
N GLU A 137 0.12 -31.00 5.48
CA GLU A 137 0.57 -32.16 4.68
C GLU A 137 1.43 -33.12 5.51
N LEU A 138 2.47 -32.62 6.18
CA LEU A 138 3.33 -33.45 7.03
C LEU A 138 2.58 -34.09 8.20
N LYS A 139 1.58 -33.39 8.77
CA LYS A 139 0.70 -33.97 9.79
C LYS A 139 -0.20 -35.07 9.23
N ALA A 140 -0.68 -34.93 8.00
CA ALA A 140 -1.49 -35.95 7.33
C ALA A 140 -0.66 -37.21 7.00
N GLU A 141 0.65 -37.05 6.76
CA GLU A 141 1.61 -38.14 6.59
C GLU A 141 1.97 -38.86 7.91
N GLY A 142 1.43 -38.42 9.05
CA GLY A 142 1.71 -39.01 10.36
C GLY A 142 3.04 -38.61 10.98
N VAL A 143 3.72 -37.58 10.44
CA VAL A 143 4.98 -37.08 11.00
C VAL A 143 4.72 -36.45 12.38
N SER A 144 5.55 -36.82 13.35
CA SER A 144 5.44 -36.30 14.73
C SER A 144 5.64 -34.78 14.78
N ASP A 145 4.91 -34.07 15.65
CA ASP A 145 5.01 -32.61 15.79
C ASP A 145 6.44 -32.05 15.96
N PRO A 146 7.36 -32.65 16.75
CA PRO A 146 8.74 -32.17 16.83
C PRO A 146 9.49 -32.30 15.50
N GLU A 147 9.24 -33.37 14.74
CA GLU A 147 9.87 -33.58 13.45
C GLU A 147 9.29 -32.67 12.36
N VAL A 148 7.99 -32.36 12.39
CA VAL A 148 7.37 -31.33 11.54
C VAL A 148 8.02 -29.97 11.78
N SER A 149 8.26 -29.60 13.04
CA SER A 149 8.91 -28.33 13.41
C SER A 149 10.34 -28.26 12.88
N ALA A 150 11.11 -29.35 13.00
CA ALA A 150 12.47 -29.43 12.49
C ALA A 150 12.52 -29.27 10.95
N ARG A 151 11.62 -29.97 10.23
CA ARG A 151 11.54 -29.90 8.76
C ARG A 151 11.11 -28.52 8.25
N LEU A 152 10.22 -27.84 8.97
CA LEU A 152 9.71 -26.51 8.58
C LEU A 152 10.54 -25.34 9.15
N HIS A 153 11.66 -25.60 9.81
CA HIS A 153 12.46 -24.56 10.45
C HIS A 153 12.90 -23.48 9.44
N ASN A 154 13.47 -23.87 8.30
CA ASN A 154 13.93 -22.93 7.28
C ASN A 154 12.79 -22.10 6.67
N ASP A 155 11.63 -22.72 6.44
CA ASP A 155 10.44 -22.03 5.95
C ASP A 155 9.91 -21.01 6.97
N SER A 156 10.01 -21.33 8.27
CA SER A 156 9.65 -20.40 9.34
C SER A 156 10.58 -19.18 9.41
N LEU A 157 11.89 -19.38 9.19
CA LEU A 157 12.86 -18.29 9.09
C LEU A 157 12.55 -17.38 7.89
N ALA A 158 12.19 -17.97 6.74
CA ALA A 158 11.77 -17.19 5.57
C ALA A 158 10.52 -16.35 5.85
N VAL A 159 9.53 -16.89 6.58
CA VAL A 159 8.35 -16.13 7.02
C VAL A 159 8.75 -14.97 7.93
N ASP A 160 9.71 -15.16 8.85
CA ASP A 160 10.16 -14.11 9.74
C ASP A 160 10.89 -12.97 9.00
N VAL A 161 11.67 -13.29 7.96
CA VAL A 161 12.21 -12.27 7.04
C VAL A 161 11.09 -11.47 6.38
N MET A 162 10.04 -12.13 5.90
CA MET A 162 8.88 -11.44 5.31
C MET A 162 8.12 -10.58 6.31
N ARG A 163 8.03 -11.00 7.58
CA ARG A 163 7.47 -10.16 8.66
C ARG A 163 8.29 -8.89 8.89
N ALA A 164 9.60 -8.95 8.65
CA ALA A 164 10.49 -7.81 8.76
C ALA A 164 10.42 -6.84 7.56
N TRP A 165 9.64 -7.12 6.50
CA TRP A 165 9.47 -6.25 5.32
C TRP A 165 9.14 -4.79 5.66
N ARG A 166 8.45 -4.57 6.80
CA ARG A 166 8.19 -3.24 7.35
C ARG A 166 9.45 -2.37 7.46
N LYS A 167 10.63 -2.96 7.75
CA LYS A 167 11.90 -2.23 7.84
C LYS A 167 12.32 -1.60 6.50
N VAL A 168 11.89 -2.18 5.38
CA VAL A 168 12.11 -1.67 4.02
C VAL A 168 11.00 -0.69 3.62
N HIS A 169 9.74 -1.02 3.94
CA HIS A 169 8.60 -0.17 3.58
C HIS A 169 8.59 1.19 4.32
N LEU A 170 9.00 1.23 5.59
CA LEU A 170 8.98 2.46 6.38
C LEU A 170 9.86 3.59 5.82
N PRO A 171 11.12 3.36 5.41
CA PRO A 171 11.92 4.37 4.71
C PRO A 171 11.25 4.89 3.43
N ILE A 172 10.63 4.01 2.64
CA ILE A 172 9.91 4.40 1.42
C ILE A 172 8.72 5.31 1.76
N ALA A 173 7.94 4.94 2.78
CA ALA A 173 6.84 5.76 3.27
C ALA A 173 7.31 7.12 3.80
N LEU A 174 8.50 7.18 4.42
CA LEU A 174 9.09 8.43 4.91
C LEU A 174 9.52 9.34 3.76
N VAL A 175 10.15 8.81 2.72
CA VAL A 175 10.51 9.59 1.52
C VAL A 175 9.26 10.18 0.87
N PHE A 176 8.20 9.38 0.71
CA PHE A 176 6.92 9.86 0.24
C PHE A 176 6.36 10.98 1.14
N ALA A 177 6.34 10.77 2.46
CA ALA A 177 5.83 11.77 3.40
C ALA A 177 6.60 13.09 3.32
N ILE A 178 7.93 13.05 3.20
CA ILE A 178 8.77 14.24 3.07
C ILE A 178 8.46 14.98 1.77
N LEU A 179 8.40 14.27 0.64
CA LEU A 179 8.10 14.88 -0.66
C LEU A 179 6.69 15.47 -0.70
N ALA A 180 5.70 14.78 -0.12
CA ALA A 180 4.34 15.26 0.00
C ALA A 180 4.25 16.52 0.89
N LEU A 181 4.91 16.53 2.05
CA LEU A 181 4.95 17.69 2.94
C LEU A 181 5.68 18.87 2.30
N ALA A 182 6.77 18.62 1.58
CA ALA A 182 7.49 19.64 0.83
C ALA A 182 6.61 20.24 -0.26
N HIS A 183 5.88 19.40 -1.01
CA HIS A 183 4.92 19.85 -2.02
C HIS A 183 3.82 20.71 -1.40
N VAL A 184 3.16 20.23 -0.34
CA VAL A 184 2.12 20.98 0.37
C VAL A 184 2.66 22.32 0.88
N SER A 185 3.82 22.32 1.54
CA SER A 185 4.45 23.55 2.05
C SER A 185 4.81 24.54 0.95
N ALA A 186 5.39 24.06 -0.16
CA ALA A 186 5.74 24.88 -1.31
C ALA A 186 4.51 25.53 -1.92
N ILE A 187 3.42 24.75 -2.03
CA ILE A 187 2.11 25.28 -2.40
C ILE A 187 1.71 26.35 -1.39
N PHE A 188 1.52 26.06 -0.10
CA PHE A 188 1.09 27.06 0.90
C PHE A 188 1.88 28.37 0.91
N VAL A 189 3.21 28.32 0.72
CA VAL A 189 4.10 29.49 0.72
C VAL A 189 4.06 30.26 -0.59
N LEU A 190 4.04 29.55 -1.73
CA LEU A 190 4.06 30.16 -3.07
C LEU A 190 2.66 30.38 -3.64
N TRP A 191 1.62 29.92 -2.95
CA TRP A 191 0.24 30.13 -3.34
C TRP A 191 -0.06 31.61 -3.21
N GLY A 192 -0.16 32.29 -4.34
CA GLY A 192 -0.85 33.56 -4.40
C GLY A 192 -2.30 33.30 -4.04
N TRP A 193 -2.66 33.51 -2.77
CA TRP A 193 -4.04 33.46 -2.27
C TRP A 193 -4.85 34.62 -2.88
N LYS A 194 -5.06 34.54 -4.19
CA LYS A 194 -5.92 35.41 -4.99
C LYS A 194 -7.01 34.55 -5.62
#